data_AF-A0A838YRN3-F1
#
_entry.id   AF-A0A838YRN3-F1
#
_cell.length_a   1.000
_cell.length_b   1.000
_cell.length_c   1.000
_cell.angle_alpha   90.00
_cell.angle_beta   90.00
_cell.angle_gamma   90.00
#
_symmetry.space_group_name_H-M   'P 1'
#
loop_
_entity.id
_entity.type
_entity.pdbx_description
1 polymer ?
#
loop_
_entity_poly.entity_id
_entity_poly.type
_entity_poly.pdbx_seq_one_letter_code
_entity_poly.pdbx_strand_id
1 'polypeptide(L)' 'MKYMCRTCKKKCDDIPKHMMTVHKFSKSIVEAQLKANPNCYKNSFTEL' A
#
# COMPACT_ATOMS: atom_id res chain seq x y z
N MET A 1 10.28 -9.20 -3.05
CA MET A 1 8.96 -9.10 -2.40
C MET A 1 9.17 -8.83 -0.92
N LYS A 2 9.01 -7.58 -0.49
CA LYS A 2 9.28 -7.15 0.90
C LYS A 2 8.04 -7.12 1.79
N TYR A 3 6.86 -7.04 1.20
CA TYR A 3 5.61 -6.86 1.93
C TYR A 3 4.52 -7.80 1.40
N MET A 4 3.57 -8.16 2.25
CA MET A 4 2.35 -8.88 1.91
C MET A 4 1.14 -8.05 2.33
N CYS A 5 0.26 -7.73 1.39
CA CYS A 5 -1.01 -7.08 1.68
C CYS A 5 -1.89 -8.02 2.52
N ARG A 6 -2.33 -7.59 3.70
CA ARG A 6 -3.21 -8.41 4.56
C ARG A 6 -4.58 -8.66 3.95
N THR A 7 -5.09 -7.71 3.16
CA THR A 7 -6.43 -7.78 2.57
C THR A 7 -6.51 -8.80 1.44
N CYS A 8 -5.59 -8.74 0.47
CA CYS A 8 -5.63 -9.61 -0.71
C CYS A 8 -4.57 -10.71 -0.71
N LYS A 9 -3.76 -10.82 0.36
CA LYS A 9 -2.68 -11.79 0.54
C LYS A 9 -1.66 -11.82 -0.62
N LYS A 10 -1.61 -10.75 -1.41
CA LYS A 10 -0.63 -10.59 -2.49
C LYS A 10 0.66 -10.01 -1.94
N LYS A 11 1.78 -10.56 -2.42
CA LYS A 11 3.11 -10.07 -2.13
C LYS A 11 3.44 -8.90 -3.05
N CYS A 12 4.08 -7.87 -2.51
CA CYS A 12 4.50 -6.68 -3.23
C CYS A 12 5.82 -6.13 -2.68
N ASP A 13 6.51 -5.35 -3.50
CA ASP A 13 7.74 -4.65 -3.12
C ASP A 13 7.48 -3.20 -2.70
N ASP A 14 6.40 -2.62 -3.22
CA ASP A 14 6.03 -1.23 -3.00
C ASP A 14 4.53 -1.12 -2.65
N ILE A 15 4.25 -0.62 -1.45
CA ILE A 15 2.90 -0.49 -0.90
C ILE A 15 2.06 0.54 -1.70
N PRO A 16 2.55 1.76 -1.98
CA PRO A 16 1.81 2.73 -2.79
C PRO A 16 1.43 2.18 -4.18
N LYS A 17 2.38 1.54 -4.87
CA LYS A 17 2.15 0.91 -6.19
C LYS A 17 1.12 -0.20 -6.10
N HIS A 18 1.14 -1.01 -5.04
CA HIS A 18 0.12 -2.04 -4.82
C HIS A 18 -1.27 -1.42 -4.66
N MET A 19 -1.40 -0.33 -3.89
CA MET A 19 -2.68 0.36 -3.72
C MET A 19 -3.23 0.91 -5.04
N MET A 20 -2.36 1.48 -5.88
CA MET A 20 -2.74 2.03 -7.19
C MET A 20 -3.10 0.94 -8.22
N THR A 21 -2.34 -0.15 -8.27
CA THR A 21 -2.48 -1.17 -9.33
C THR A 21 -3.45 -2.28 -8.97
N VAL A 22 -3.42 -2.77 -7.72
CA VAL A 22 -4.25 -3.89 -7.27
C VAL A 22 -5.59 -3.40 -6.74
N HIS A 23 -5.58 -2.36 -5.91
CA HIS A 23 -6.80 -1.79 -5.34
C HIS A 23 -7.38 -0.66 -6.21
N LYS A 24 -6.73 -0.31 -7.32
CA LYS A 24 -7.16 0.73 -8.27
C LYS A 24 -7.44 2.09 -7.62
N PHE A 25 -6.76 2.39 -6.52
CA PHE A 25 -6.86 3.72 -5.91
C PHE A 25 -6.20 4.77 -6.79
N SER A 26 -6.81 5.96 -6.85
CA SER A 26 -6.22 7.11 -7.53
C SER A 26 -4.91 7.52 -6.89
N LYS A 27 -3.90 7.77 -7.72
CA LYS A 27 -2.57 8.21 -7.28
C LYS A 27 -2.64 9.42 -6.34
N SER A 28 -3.43 10.44 -6.69
CA SER A 28 -3.58 11.64 -5.88
C SER A 28 -4.09 11.36 -4.47
N ILE A 29 -4.95 10.35 -4.29
CA ILE A 29 -5.47 9.95 -2.97
C ILE A 29 -4.39 9.22 -2.18
N VAL A 30 -3.68 8.28 -2.81
CA VAL A 30 -2.59 7.54 -2.17
C VAL A 30 -1.47 8.48 -1.71
N GLU A 31 -1.10 9.43 -2.56
CA GLU A 31 -0.09 10.45 -2.23
C GLU A 31 -0.58 11.40 -1.13
N ALA A 32 -1.84 11.86 -1.18
CA ALA A 32 -2.39 12.70 -0.12
C ALA A 32 -2.44 11.99 1.24
N GLN A 33 -2.83 10.71 1.26
CA GLN A 33 -2.86 9.89 2.46
C GLN A 33 -1.46 9.67 3.05
N LEU A 34 -0.47 9.40 2.21
CA LEU A 34 0.93 9.26 2.63
C LEU A 34 1.54 10.58 3.09
N LYS A 35 1.17 11.70 2.45
CA LYS A 35 1.60 13.04 2.85
C LYS A 35 1.01 13.44 4.20
N ALA A 36 -0.25 13.10 4.45
CA ALA A 36 -0.91 13.37 5.72
C ALA A 36 -0.40 12.43 6.83
N ASN A 37 -0.17 11.16 6.52
CA ASN A 37 0.38 10.17 7.43
C ASN A 37 1.27 9.16 6.67
N PRO A 38 2.60 9.24 6.82
CA PRO A 38 3.53 8.31 6.15
C PRO A 38 3.30 6.84 6.51
N ASN A 39 2.70 6.57 7.67
CA ASN A 39 2.42 5.23 8.16
C ASN A 39 1.00 4.74 7.83
N CYS A 40 0.24 5.47 6.99
CA CYS A 40 -1.17 5.20 6.68
C CYS A 40 -1.44 3.72 6.34
N TYR A 41 -0.55 3.09 5.56
CA TYR A 41 -0.71 1.70 5.14
C TYR A 41 0.16 0.70 5.91
N LYS A 42 0.97 1.13 6.87
CA LYS A 42 1.94 0.26 7.55
C LYS A 42 1.28 -0.98 8.18
N ASN A 43 0.09 -0.81 8.77
CA ASN A 43 -0.65 -1.89 9.42
C ASN A 43 -1.46 -2.76 8.45
N SER A 44 -1.65 -2.30 7.21
CA SER A 44 -2.36 -3.01 6.13
C SER A 44 -1.44 -4.01 5.41
N PHE A 45 -0.13 -3.90 5.60
CA PHE A 45 0.87 -4.78 5.01
C PHE A 45 1.68 -5.45 6.12
N THR A 46 2.13 -6.68 5.85
CA THR A 46 3.03 -7.43 6.73
C THR A 46 4.37 -7.53 6.03
N GLU A 47 5.45 -7.20 6.71
CA GLU A 47 6.81 -7.41 6.18
C GLU A 47 7.09 -8.91 6.07
N LEU A 48 7.72 -9.32 4.97
CA LEU A 48 8.07 -10.71 4.65
C LEU A 48 9.58 -10.94 4.75
#